data_AF-A0A1E5LFQ1-F1
#
_entry.id   AF-A0A1E5LFQ1-F1
#
_cell.length_a   1.000
_cell.length_b   1.000
_cell.length_c   1.000
_cell.angle_alpha   90.00
_cell.angle_beta   90.00
_cell.angle_gamma   90.00
#
_symmetry.space_group_name_H-M   'P 1'
#
loop_
_entity.id
_entity.type
_entity.pdbx_description
1 polymer ?
#
loop_
_entity_poly.entity_id
_entity_poly.type
_entity_poly.pdbx_seq_one_letter_code
_entity_poly.pdbx_strand_id
1 'polypeptide(L)'
;MRNVTNQLISCLVSNDGLVKNVQTFEKHFNSVSGILHYGASKNISYEMNDLIHPKLPAFVRKVDVHNSNESLESFELWFHQNFKEQSDDQVAFYSPCEQSFIHYIDGVYFLFTVEGEVADKSIRYALSNDARPSYQKLKTNDAANCWQPLASGRVDSTLCLNGTLLPDARETFYFKMISALSEDELFSYYGELSCLDSFYSMLEINQHANQFETPPSSSIEPQSC
;
A
#
# COMPACT_ATOMS: atom_id res chain seq x y z
N MET A 1 -3.91 -4.75 -27.60
CA MET A 1 -3.96 -4.73 -26.13
C MET A 1 -2.54 -4.60 -25.61
N ARG A 2 -2.13 -3.41 -25.14
CA ARG A 2 -0.81 -3.21 -24.53
C ARG A 2 -0.90 -3.70 -23.08
N ASN A 3 -0.05 -4.66 -22.71
CA ASN A 3 0.09 -5.16 -21.34
C ASN A 3 0.74 -4.05 -20.50
N VAL A 4 -0.01 -3.47 -19.56
CA VAL A 4 0.45 -2.38 -18.68
C VAL A 4 1.17 -2.91 -17.40
N THR A 5 1.36 -4.22 -17.28
CA THR A 5 1.53 -4.86 -15.96
C THR A 5 2.97 -5.27 -15.60
N ASN A 6 3.96 -4.41 -15.86
CA ASN A 6 5.36 -4.64 -15.44
C ASN A 6 5.92 -3.46 -14.62
N GLN A 7 5.13 -2.86 -13.73
CA GLN A 7 5.65 -1.81 -12.85
C GLN A 7 6.05 -2.38 -11.49
N LEU A 8 7.33 -2.21 -11.18
CA LEU A 8 7.92 -2.49 -9.87
C LEU A 8 7.36 -1.45 -8.88
N ILE A 9 6.59 -1.88 -7.88
CA ILE A 9 6.18 -1.03 -6.77
C ILE A 9 6.90 -1.52 -5.52
N SER A 10 7.62 -0.62 -4.85
CA SER A 10 8.38 -0.93 -3.64
C SER A 10 7.81 -0.25 -2.41
N CYS A 11 6.97 -0.95 -1.66
CA CYS A 11 6.45 -0.43 -0.40
C CYS A 11 7.51 -0.53 0.70
N LEU A 12 7.74 0.57 1.44
CA LEU A 12 8.72 0.67 2.52
C LEU A 12 8.03 0.96 3.85
N VAL A 13 8.18 0.12 4.87
CA VAL A 13 7.75 0.43 6.24
C VAL A 13 8.97 0.70 7.11
N SER A 14 8.96 1.79 7.89
CA SER A 14 10.08 2.18 8.74
C SER A 14 9.61 2.95 9.97
N ASN A 15 10.17 2.67 11.15
CA ASN A 15 9.97 3.47 12.36
C ASN A 15 11.18 4.39 12.68
N ASP A 16 12.34 4.20 12.03
CA ASP A 16 13.59 4.97 12.29
C ASP A 16 14.24 5.50 11.02
N GLY A 17 13.55 5.34 9.89
CA GLY A 17 14.11 5.65 8.61
C GLY A 17 15.25 4.77 8.10
N LEU A 18 15.52 3.63 8.73
CA LEU A 18 16.26 2.57 8.07
C LEU A 18 15.30 1.81 7.15
N VAL A 19 15.53 1.93 5.84
CA VAL A 19 14.87 1.15 4.80
C VAL A 19 15.39 -0.27 4.91
N LYS A 20 14.62 -1.17 5.50
CA LYS A 20 15.08 -2.53 5.79
C LYS A 20 14.52 -3.59 4.84
N ASN A 21 13.50 -3.28 4.03
CA ASN A 21 13.00 -4.19 3.00
C ASN A 21 12.29 -3.43 1.86
N VAL A 22 12.62 -3.82 0.63
CA VAL A 22 12.01 -3.38 -0.63
C VAL A 22 11.30 -4.62 -1.17
N GLN A 23 9.97 -4.70 -1.04
CA GLN A 23 9.23 -5.77 -1.73
C GLN A 23 8.97 -5.35 -3.17
N THR A 24 9.32 -6.23 -4.10
CA THR A 24 9.13 -6.04 -5.54
C THR A 24 8.01 -6.96 -5.99
N PHE A 25 6.94 -6.40 -6.54
CA PHE A 25 5.84 -7.19 -7.10
C PHE A 25 6.11 -7.52 -8.57
N GLU A 26 6.15 -8.81 -8.88
CA GLU A 26 6.00 -9.33 -10.24
C GLU A 26 4.73 -10.18 -10.31
N LYS A 27 4.09 -10.16 -11.49
CA LYS A 27 2.71 -10.52 -11.88
C LYS A 27 2.09 -11.85 -11.39
N HIS A 28 2.68 -12.62 -10.48
CA HIS A 28 2.33 -14.04 -10.28
C HIS A 28 1.95 -14.47 -8.84
N PHE A 29 1.59 -13.56 -7.95
CA PHE A 29 1.17 -13.94 -6.59
C PHE A 29 -0.26 -13.48 -6.29
N ASN A 30 -1.15 -14.46 -6.05
CA ASN A 30 -2.54 -14.22 -5.67
C ASN A 30 -2.68 -13.71 -4.22
N SER A 31 -1.67 -13.94 -3.39
CA SER A 31 -1.54 -13.37 -2.05
C SER A 31 -0.10 -13.53 -1.57
N VAL A 32 0.47 -12.50 -0.93
CA VAL A 32 1.72 -12.63 -0.17
C VAL A 32 1.41 -12.27 1.27
N SER A 33 1.31 -13.28 2.13
CA SER A 33 1.20 -13.10 3.58
C SER A 33 2.61 -13.11 4.17
N GLY A 34 2.99 -12.05 4.86
CA GLY A 34 4.30 -11.91 5.48
C GLY A 34 4.19 -11.26 6.84
N ILE A 35 4.42 -12.03 7.91
CA ILE A 35 4.57 -11.45 9.25
C ILE A 35 5.97 -10.80 9.31
N LEU A 36 6.00 -9.48 9.44
CA LEU A 36 7.23 -8.69 9.49
C LEU A 36 7.29 -7.92 10.80
N HIS A 37 7.94 -8.51 11.80
CA HIS A 37 8.22 -7.82 13.07
C HIS A 37 9.22 -6.68 12.84
N TYR A 38 8.75 -5.44 12.91
CA TYR A 38 9.57 -4.24 12.93
C TYR A 38 9.29 -3.42 14.19
N GLY A 39 10.31 -2.78 14.76
CA GLY A 39 10.14 -1.90 15.91
C GLY A 39 11.49 -1.45 16.44
N ALA A 40 11.67 -0.13 16.61
CA ALA A 40 12.77 0.46 17.35
C ALA A 40 12.64 0.18 18.86
N SER A 41 11.39 0.14 19.33
CA SER A 41 10.98 -0.47 20.57
C SER A 41 10.61 -1.94 20.32
N LYS A 42 10.95 -2.84 21.24
CA LYS A 42 10.55 -4.26 21.18
C LYS A 42 9.02 -4.47 21.30
N ASN A 43 8.24 -3.39 21.36
CA ASN A 43 6.90 -3.38 21.90
C ASN A 43 5.82 -2.99 20.88
N ILE A 44 6.20 -2.50 19.70
CA ILE A 44 5.29 -2.42 18.55
C ILE A 44 5.63 -3.56 17.61
N SER A 45 4.61 -4.30 17.18
CA SER A 45 4.72 -5.33 16.15
C SER A 45 3.83 -4.99 14.96
N TYR A 46 4.25 -5.47 13.78
CA TYR A 46 3.54 -5.28 12.53
C TYR A 46 3.31 -6.64 11.87
N GLU A 47 2.15 -6.82 11.28
CA GLU A 47 1.83 -7.95 10.41
C GLU A 47 1.28 -7.40 9.09
N MET A 48 1.81 -7.89 7.96
CA MET A 48 1.45 -7.37 6.64
C MET A 48 0.89 -8.48 5.77
N ASN A 49 -0.23 -8.18 5.13
CA ASN A 49 -0.92 -9.08 4.23
C ASN A 49 -1.21 -8.35 2.92
N ASP A 50 -0.58 -8.82 1.85
CA ASP A 50 -0.68 -8.25 0.51
C ASP A 50 -1.64 -9.03 -0.35
N LEU A 51 -2.52 -8.29 -1.01
CA LEU A 51 -3.59 -8.82 -1.83
C LEU A 51 -3.75 -8.05 -3.14
N ILE A 52 -4.19 -8.77 -4.17
CA ILE A 52 -4.66 -8.19 -5.43
C ILE A 52 -6.17 -8.41 -5.51
N HIS A 53 -6.91 -7.35 -5.82
CA HIS A 53 -8.35 -7.46 -5.95
C HIS A 53 -8.72 -8.30 -7.18
N PRO A 54 -9.61 -9.31 -7.08
CA PRO A 54 -9.86 -10.24 -8.17
C PRO A 54 -10.57 -9.62 -9.39
N LYS A 55 -11.30 -8.52 -9.18
CA LYS A 55 -12.14 -7.89 -10.21
C LYS A 55 -11.71 -6.46 -10.58
N LEU A 56 -10.89 -5.84 -9.74
CA LEU A 56 -10.51 -4.43 -9.89
C LEU A 56 -8.99 -4.37 -10.06
N PRO A 57 -8.47 -3.43 -10.85
CA PRO A 57 -7.03 -3.19 -11.00
C PRO A 57 -6.47 -2.52 -9.73
N ALA A 58 -6.51 -3.26 -8.61
CA ALA A 58 -6.17 -2.75 -7.31
C ALA A 58 -5.32 -3.73 -6.51
N PHE A 59 -4.33 -3.18 -5.83
CA PHE A 59 -3.53 -3.84 -4.81
C PHE A 59 -3.93 -3.27 -3.45
N VAL A 60 -4.05 -4.15 -2.46
CA VAL A 60 -4.35 -3.79 -1.09
C VAL A 60 -3.34 -4.46 -0.17
N ARG A 61 -2.71 -3.66 0.69
CA ARG A 61 -1.87 -4.14 1.78
C ARG A 61 -2.56 -3.84 3.09
N LYS A 62 -2.97 -4.89 3.79
CA LYS A 62 -3.40 -4.82 5.18
C LYS A 62 -2.18 -4.80 6.08
N VAL A 63 -2.14 -3.87 7.01
CA VAL A 63 -1.10 -3.75 8.04
C VAL A 63 -1.78 -3.76 9.40
N ASP A 64 -1.59 -4.85 10.15
CA ASP A 64 -1.99 -4.91 11.54
C ASP A 64 -0.83 -4.41 12.41
N VAL A 65 -1.11 -3.42 13.27
CA VAL A 65 -0.16 -2.84 14.21
C VAL A 65 -0.61 -3.18 15.61
N HIS A 66 0.27 -3.76 16.43
CA HIS A 66 -0.04 -4.13 17.80
C HIS A 66 0.98 -3.52 18.76
N ASN A 67 0.48 -2.75 19.71
CA ASN A 67 1.24 -2.28 20.86
C ASN A 67 1.17 -3.30 21.98
N SER A 68 2.23 -4.07 22.21
CA SER A 68 2.32 -5.02 23.32
C SER A 68 2.88 -4.40 24.61
N ASN A 69 3.00 -3.07 24.68
CA ASN A 69 3.45 -2.37 25.87
C ASN A 69 2.28 -2.06 26.83
N GLU A 70 2.62 -1.77 28.08
CA GLU A 70 1.68 -1.26 29.09
C GLU A 70 1.47 0.27 29.00
N SER A 71 2.20 0.94 28.10
CA SER A 71 2.12 2.39 27.85
C SER A 71 1.60 2.71 26.46
N LEU A 72 1.11 3.95 26.30
CA LEU A 72 0.81 4.53 24.98
C LEU A 72 2.09 4.57 24.14
N GLU A 73 2.00 4.14 22.89
CA GLU A 73 3.12 4.12 21.95
C GLU A 73 2.76 4.83 20.64
N SER A 74 3.70 5.60 20.09
CA SER A 74 3.56 6.19 18.76
C SER A 74 4.11 5.25 17.69
N PHE A 75 3.47 5.22 16.53
CA PHE A 75 3.96 4.47 15.37
C PHE A 75 3.92 5.31 14.10
N GLU A 76 4.74 4.93 13.13
CA GLU A 76 4.70 5.48 11.77
C GLU A 76 4.63 4.34 10.74
N LEU A 77 3.68 4.42 9.82
CA LEU A 77 3.60 3.55 8.66
C LEU A 77 3.92 4.34 7.41
N TRP A 78 4.91 3.88 6.68
CA TRP A 78 5.39 4.52 5.48
C TRP A 78 4.92 3.71 4.27
N PHE A 79 4.58 4.40 3.19
CA PHE A 79 4.29 3.82 1.90
C PHE A 79 5.00 4.66 0.85
N HIS A 80 6.17 4.20 0.45
CA HIS A 80 6.96 4.77 -0.64
C HIS A 80 6.52 4.13 -1.96
N GLN A 81 6.34 4.95 -3.00
CA GLN A 81 6.12 4.53 -4.36
C GLN A 81 7.33 4.96 -5.18
N ASN A 82 8.01 3.98 -5.76
CA ASN A 82 9.11 4.20 -6.67
C ASN A 82 8.93 3.28 -7.87
N PHE A 83 8.71 3.88 -9.04
CA PHE A 83 8.46 3.18 -10.28
C PHE A 83 9.79 2.86 -10.97
N LYS A 84 9.97 1.62 -11.46
CA LYS A 84 11.22 1.22 -12.14
C LYS A 84 11.36 1.83 -13.53
N GLU A 85 10.27 1.84 -14.29
CA GLU A 85 10.19 2.55 -15.56
C GLU A 85 9.64 3.93 -15.26
N GLN A 86 10.52 4.92 -15.25
CA GLN A 86 10.14 6.31 -15.13
C GLN A 86 10.43 7.01 -16.45
N SER A 87 9.37 7.51 -17.08
CA SER A 87 9.48 8.47 -18.17
C SER A 87 9.72 9.86 -17.60
N ASP A 88 10.23 10.77 -18.43
CA ASP A 88 10.33 12.18 -18.05
C ASP A 88 8.95 12.88 -18.10
N ASP A 89 7.92 12.17 -18.57
CA ASP A 89 6.55 12.67 -18.76
C ASP A 89 5.61 12.29 -17.61
N GLN A 90 6.13 11.88 -16.45
CA GLN A 90 5.27 11.60 -15.29
C GLN A 90 4.84 12.89 -14.60
N VAL A 91 3.63 12.84 -14.05
CA VAL A 91 3.10 13.89 -13.19
C VAL A 91 2.55 13.22 -11.95
N ALA A 92 2.90 13.73 -10.77
CA ALA A 92 2.36 13.26 -9.51
C ALA A 92 1.79 14.44 -8.72
N PHE A 93 0.64 14.26 -8.10
CA PHE A 93 0.03 15.25 -7.23
C PHE A 93 -0.65 14.61 -6.02
N TYR A 94 -0.82 15.39 -4.98
CA TYR A 94 -1.59 14.99 -3.80
C TYR A 94 -3.00 15.57 -3.87
N SER A 95 -4.02 14.72 -3.73
CA SER A 95 -5.41 15.16 -3.63
C SER A 95 -5.83 15.24 -2.15
N PRO A 96 -6.10 16.43 -1.61
CA PRO A 96 -6.46 16.58 -0.20
C PRO A 96 -7.84 16.02 0.15
N CYS A 97 -8.78 15.99 -0.80
CA CYS A 97 -10.15 15.54 -0.55
C CYS A 97 -10.20 14.03 -0.28
N GLU A 98 -9.45 13.26 -1.07
CA GLU A 98 -9.36 11.80 -1.00
C GLU A 98 -8.17 11.33 -0.15
N GLN A 99 -7.35 12.27 0.35
CA GLN A 99 -6.11 12.02 1.09
C GLN A 99 -5.17 11.04 0.38
N SER A 100 -5.06 11.18 -0.94
CA SER A 100 -4.39 10.22 -1.82
C SER A 100 -3.35 10.88 -2.73
N PHE A 101 -2.32 10.13 -3.11
CA PHE A 101 -1.46 10.49 -4.23
C PHE A 101 -2.01 9.97 -5.55
N ILE A 102 -1.87 10.78 -6.59
CA ILE A 102 -2.18 10.38 -7.95
C ILE A 102 -0.94 10.58 -8.79
N HIS A 103 -0.51 9.51 -9.46
CA HIS A 103 0.53 9.54 -10.48
C HIS A 103 -0.10 9.29 -11.85
N TYR A 104 0.30 10.07 -12.83
CA TYR A 104 0.04 9.80 -14.24
C TYR A 104 1.38 9.42 -14.90
N ILE A 105 1.45 8.20 -15.41
CA ILE A 105 2.66 7.61 -15.99
C ILE A 105 2.26 6.90 -17.28
N ASP A 106 2.80 7.35 -18.42
CA ASP A 106 2.67 6.70 -19.72
C ASP A 106 1.22 6.36 -20.13
N GLY A 107 0.27 7.25 -19.83
CA GLY A 107 -1.15 7.04 -20.15
C GLY A 107 -1.95 6.29 -19.10
N VAL A 108 -1.40 6.07 -17.91
CA VAL A 108 -2.01 5.30 -16.84
C VAL A 108 -2.00 6.13 -15.56
N TYR A 109 -3.14 6.17 -14.89
CA TYR A 109 -3.29 6.78 -13.59
C TYR A 109 -3.09 5.74 -12.49
N PHE A 110 -2.40 6.14 -11.42
CA PHE A 110 -2.21 5.35 -10.21
C PHE A 110 -2.62 6.18 -9.00
N LEU A 111 -3.57 5.68 -8.21
CA LEU A 111 -3.98 6.27 -6.94
C LEU A 111 -3.36 5.48 -5.79
N PHE A 112 -2.75 6.17 -4.84
CA PHE A 112 -2.22 5.59 -3.61
C PHE A 112 -2.86 6.26 -2.40
N THR A 113 -3.41 5.47 -1.49
CA THR A 113 -4.02 5.97 -0.27
C THR A 113 -3.79 5.04 0.92
N VAL A 114 -4.12 5.51 2.11
CA VAL A 114 -4.17 4.72 3.34
C VAL A 114 -5.49 4.96 4.06
N GLU A 115 -6.12 3.86 4.48
CA GLU A 115 -7.33 3.88 5.31
C GLU A 115 -7.08 3.16 6.64
N GLY A 116 -7.94 3.44 7.63
CA GLY A 116 -7.84 2.92 9.00
C GLY A 116 -7.90 4.06 10.01
N GLU A 117 -8.47 3.80 11.19
CA GLU A 117 -8.70 4.81 12.22
C GLU A 117 -7.85 4.54 13.45
N VAL A 118 -7.33 5.61 14.05
CA VAL A 118 -6.49 5.55 15.25
C VAL A 118 -6.46 6.90 15.94
N ALA A 119 -6.12 6.92 17.23
CA ALA A 119 -5.91 8.16 17.96
C ALA A 119 -4.74 8.97 17.36
N ASP A 120 -4.90 10.29 17.35
CA ASP A 120 -3.92 11.27 16.84
C ASP A 120 -3.45 10.99 15.40
N LYS A 121 -4.32 10.38 14.59
CA LYS A 121 -4.07 10.07 13.19
C LYS A 121 -3.64 11.32 12.42
N SER A 122 -2.48 11.25 11.79
CA SER A 122 -2.02 12.28 10.86
C SER A 122 -1.37 11.64 9.63
N ILE A 123 -1.64 12.23 8.46
CA ILE A 123 -1.01 11.83 7.21
C ILE A 123 -0.01 12.91 6.81
N ARG A 124 1.24 12.49 6.60
CA ARG A 124 2.32 13.29 6.01
C ARG A 124 2.65 12.75 4.63
N TYR A 125 3.10 13.62 3.75
CA TYR A 125 3.38 13.22 2.38
C TYR A 125 4.52 14.03 1.76
N ALA A 126 5.25 13.41 0.85
CA ALA A 126 6.28 14.07 0.04
C ALA A 126 6.32 13.53 -1.37
N LEU A 127 6.62 14.41 -2.33
CA LEU A 127 6.99 14.10 -3.69
C LEU A 127 8.48 14.43 -3.86
N SER A 128 9.19 13.68 -4.68
CA SER A 128 10.54 14.04 -5.09
C SER A 128 10.80 13.72 -6.55
N ASN A 129 11.41 14.68 -7.25
CA ASN A 129 11.96 14.50 -8.59
C ASN A 129 13.47 14.79 -8.63
N ASP A 130 14.12 14.82 -7.46
CA ASP A 130 15.55 15.11 -7.32
C ASP A 130 16.32 13.90 -6.76
N ALA A 131 17.62 14.07 -6.54
CA ALA A 131 18.49 13.00 -6.04
C ALA A 131 18.17 12.55 -4.60
N ARG A 132 17.35 13.29 -3.85
CA ARG A 132 16.94 12.94 -2.49
C ARG A 132 15.55 12.29 -2.53
N PRO A 133 15.41 11.01 -2.13
CA PRO A 133 14.12 10.33 -2.13
C PRO A 133 13.07 11.01 -1.22
N SER A 134 11.80 10.96 -1.62
CA SER A 134 10.67 11.53 -0.86
C SER A 134 10.63 11.07 0.60
N TYR A 135 10.93 9.80 0.88
CA TYR A 135 10.95 9.29 2.26
C TYR A 135 12.06 9.94 3.12
N GLN A 136 13.17 10.39 2.52
CA GLN A 136 14.20 11.11 3.28
C GLN A 136 13.76 12.54 3.58
N LYS A 137 13.04 13.18 2.65
CA LYS A 137 12.47 14.52 2.84
C LYS A 137 11.53 14.54 4.06
N LEU A 138 10.64 13.55 4.16
CA LEU A 138 9.73 13.42 5.31
C LEU A 138 10.43 13.26 6.66
N LYS A 139 11.56 12.54 6.72
CA LYS A 139 12.30 12.36 7.99
C LYS A 139 12.93 13.63 8.50
N THR A 140 13.38 14.48 7.59
CA THR A 140 13.99 15.75 7.97
C THR A 140 12.97 16.74 8.53
N ASN A 141 11.66 16.44 8.45
CA ASN A 141 10.55 17.33 8.84
C ASN A 141 10.68 18.75 8.27
N ASP A 142 11.42 18.90 7.17
CA ASP A 142 11.62 20.17 6.52
C ASP A 142 10.40 20.47 5.67
N ALA A 143 9.55 21.37 6.18
CA ALA A 143 8.30 21.76 5.55
C ALA A 143 8.49 22.38 4.15
N ALA A 144 9.67 22.90 3.83
CA ALA A 144 9.98 23.41 2.49
C ALA A 144 10.14 22.28 1.45
N ASN A 145 10.48 21.08 1.91
CA ASN A 145 10.75 19.89 1.09
C ASN A 145 9.64 18.83 1.18
N CYS A 146 8.76 18.94 2.18
CA CYS A 146 7.54 18.15 2.33
C CYS A 146 6.35 18.93 1.76
N TRP A 147 5.22 18.28 1.50
CA TRP A 147 3.97 18.98 1.12
C TRP A 147 3.95 19.68 -0.24
N GLN A 148 4.84 19.30 -1.17
CA GLN A 148 4.72 19.76 -2.55
C GLN A 148 3.45 19.15 -3.16
N PRO A 149 2.47 19.96 -3.61
CA PRO A 149 1.19 19.45 -4.06
C PRO A 149 1.27 18.77 -5.43
N LEU A 150 2.32 19.07 -6.20
CA LEU A 150 2.51 18.63 -7.58
C LEU A 150 4.02 18.51 -7.86
N ALA A 151 4.40 17.47 -8.58
CA ALA A 151 5.72 17.30 -9.16
C ALA A 151 5.60 16.70 -10.57
N SER A 152 6.57 16.98 -11.43
CA SER A 152 6.67 16.37 -12.76
C SER A 152 8.08 15.86 -13.03
N GLY A 153 8.22 15.04 -14.06
CA GLY A 153 9.47 14.38 -14.41
C GLY A 153 9.56 13.01 -13.75
N ARG A 154 10.78 12.64 -13.37
CA ARG A 154 11.06 11.36 -12.72
C ARG A 154 10.66 11.41 -11.24
N VAL A 155 9.41 11.06 -10.90
CA VAL A 155 8.87 11.28 -9.55
C VAL A 155 8.85 10.00 -8.71
N ASP A 156 9.35 10.11 -7.47
CA ASP A 156 9.00 9.22 -6.36
C ASP A 156 8.05 9.91 -5.39
N SER A 157 7.25 9.13 -4.65
CA SER A 157 6.33 9.69 -3.64
C SER A 157 6.31 8.84 -2.39
N THR A 158 6.09 9.47 -1.24
CA THR A 158 5.93 8.75 0.01
C THR A 158 4.76 9.30 0.80
N LEU A 159 3.87 8.42 1.23
CA LEU A 159 2.82 8.68 2.21
C LEU A 159 3.26 8.11 3.55
N CYS A 160 3.03 8.86 4.63
CA CYS A 160 3.36 8.45 6.00
C CYS A 160 2.16 8.67 6.91
N LEU A 161 1.60 7.57 7.43
CA LEU A 161 0.56 7.58 8.44
C LEU A 161 1.20 7.52 9.82
N ASN A 162 0.86 8.46 10.70
CA ASN A 162 1.29 8.46 12.09
C ASN A 162 0.07 8.37 13.00
N GLY A 163 0.23 7.72 14.14
CA GLY A 163 -0.81 7.64 15.17
C GLY A 163 -0.27 7.14 16.50
N THR A 164 -1.17 7.06 17.48
CA THR A 164 -0.87 6.55 18.82
C THR A 164 -1.73 5.33 19.15
N LEU A 165 -1.10 4.30 19.71
CA LEU A 165 -1.76 3.06 20.13
C LEU A 165 -1.84 2.99 21.64
N LEU A 166 -3.05 2.73 22.15
CA LEU A 166 -3.26 2.41 23.56
C LEU A 166 -2.50 1.13 23.95
N PRO A 167 -2.25 0.92 25.26
CA PRO A 167 -1.68 -0.33 25.76
C PRO A 167 -2.48 -1.55 25.29
N ASP A 168 -1.78 -2.60 24.85
CA ASP A 168 -2.34 -3.84 24.29
C ASP A 168 -3.29 -3.66 23.09
N ALA A 169 -3.34 -2.47 22.46
CA ALA A 169 -4.22 -2.22 21.35
C ALA A 169 -3.67 -2.76 20.03
N ARG A 170 -4.58 -3.31 19.22
CA ARG A 170 -4.30 -3.71 17.84
C ARG A 170 -5.20 -2.91 16.90
N GLU A 171 -4.59 -2.24 15.94
CA GLU A 171 -5.28 -1.50 14.89
C GLU A 171 -4.87 -2.00 13.51
N THR A 172 -5.78 -1.85 12.56
CA THR A 172 -5.57 -2.31 11.19
C THR A 172 -5.65 -1.14 10.22
N PHE A 173 -4.67 -1.06 9.33
CA PHE A 173 -4.59 -0.08 8.26
C PHE A 173 -4.55 -0.77 6.89
N TYR A 174 -5.02 -0.07 5.87
CA TYR A 174 -5.08 -0.57 4.51
C TYR A 174 -4.43 0.43 3.57
N PHE A 175 -3.25 0.08 3.05
CA PHE A 175 -2.66 0.80 1.93
C PHE A 175 -3.26 0.28 0.64
N LYS A 176 -3.78 1.17 -0.19
CA LYS A 176 -4.37 0.84 -1.48
C LYS A 176 -3.54 1.44 -2.60
N MET A 177 -3.34 0.68 -3.66
CA MET A 177 -2.91 1.17 -4.96
C MET A 177 -3.95 0.77 -6.00
N ILE A 178 -4.45 1.73 -6.76
CA ILE A 178 -5.44 1.50 -7.81
C ILE A 178 -4.87 2.03 -9.12
N SER A 179 -5.05 1.32 -10.22
CA SER A 179 -4.66 1.82 -11.55
C SER A 179 -5.83 1.90 -12.52
N ALA A 180 -5.82 2.90 -13.40
CA ALA A 180 -6.87 3.09 -14.40
C ALA A 180 -6.34 3.83 -15.64
N LEU A 181 -7.12 3.81 -16.73
CA LEU A 181 -6.76 4.52 -17.97
C LEU A 181 -7.36 5.93 -18.04
N SER A 182 -8.24 6.28 -17.09
CA SER A 182 -8.82 7.61 -16.93
C SER A 182 -9.04 7.94 -15.46
N GLU A 183 -9.13 9.22 -15.12
CA GLU A 183 -9.45 9.67 -13.76
C GLU A 183 -10.84 9.21 -13.32
N ASP A 184 -11.84 9.24 -14.20
CA ASP A 184 -13.20 8.80 -13.91
C ASP A 184 -13.22 7.31 -13.51
N GLU A 185 -12.53 6.45 -14.26
CA GLU A 185 -12.37 5.04 -13.90
C GLU A 185 -11.63 4.88 -12.57
N LEU A 186 -10.56 5.64 -12.36
CA LEU A 186 -9.75 5.60 -11.14
C LEU A 186 -10.61 5.87 -9.89
N PHE A 187 -11.41 6.94 -9.93
CA PHE A 187 -12.27 7.32 -8.82
C PHE A 187 -13.50 6.42 -8.69
N SER A 188 -13.99 5.82 -9.78
CA SER A 188 -15.01 4.77 -9.72
C SER A 188 -14.49 3.55 -8.94
N TYR A 189 -13.30 3.05 -9.30
CA TYR A 189 -12.68 1.92 -8.60
C TYR A 189 -12.36 2.25 -7.14
N TYR A 190 -11.92 3.49 -6.87
CA TYR A 190 -11.71 3.97 -5.51
C TYR A 190 -13.00 3.96 -4.70
N GLY A 191 -14.09 4.52 -5.24
CA GLY A 191 -15.41 4.50 -4.60
C GLY A 191 -15.89 3.09 -4.29
N GLU A 192 -15.77 2.16 -5.24
CA GLU A 192 -16.12 0.75 -5.02
C GLU A 192 -15.31 0.12 -3.87
N LEU A 193 -14.00 0.36 -3.83
CA LEU A 193 -13.11 -0.17 -2.78
C LEU A 193 -13.25 0.51 -1.42
N SER A 194 -13.74 1.74 -1.36
CA SER A 194 -14.01 2.45 -0.10
C SER A 194 -15.42 2.16 0.43
N CYS A 195 -16.37 1.76 -0.42
CA CYS A 195 -17.71 1.32 0.00
C CYS A 195 -17.75 -0.12 0.54
N LEU A 196 -16.81 -0.96 0.13
CA LEU A 196 -16.61 -2.27 0.75
C LEU A 196 -15.87 -2.05 2.08
N ASP A 197 -16.45 -2.48 3.23
CA ASP A 197 -15.63 -2.54 4.45
C ASP A 197 -14.36 -3.30 4.10
N SER A 198 -13.21 -2.77 4.50
CA SER A 198 -11.91 -3.35 4.20
C SER A 198 -11.84 -4.84 4.57
N PHE A 199 -12.68 -5.28 5.53
CA PHE A 199 -12.91 -6.68 5.88
C PHE A 199 -13.60 -7.51 4.78
N TYR A 200 -14.66 -7.01 4.12
CA TYR A 200 -15.36 -7.71 3.03
C TYR A 200 -14.50 -7.83 1.78
N SER A 201 -13.75 -6.79 1.43
CA SER A 201 -12.77 -6.85 0.33
C SER A 201 -11.74 -7.96 0.58
N MET A 202 -11.19 -8.05 1.80
CA MET A 202 -10.27 -9.12 2.17
C MET A 202 -10.94 -10.50 2.15
N LEU A 203 -12.20 -10.61 2.58
CA LEU A 203 -12.94 -11.87 2.62
C LEU A 203 -13.22 -12.40 1.21
N GLU A 204 -13.65 -11.54 0.28
CA GLU A 204 -13.85 -11.90 -1.13
C GLU A 204 -12.53 -12.31 -1.80
N ILE A 205 -11.45 -11.55 -1.55
CA ILE A 205 -10.14 -11.88 -2.09
C ILE A 205 -9.64 -13.23 -1.54
N ASN A 206 -9.74 -13.46 -0.24
CA ASN A 206 -9.30 -14.71 0.40
C ASN A 206 -10.16 -15.90 -0.02
N GLN A 207 -11.47 -15.74 -0.19
CA GLN A 207 -12.35 -16.79 -0.71
C GLN A 207 -11.96 -17.18 -2.14
N HIS A 208 -11.65 -16.20 -3.00
CA HIS A 208 -11.15 -16.48 -4.34
C HIS A 208 -9.77 -17.15 -4.34
N ALA A 209 -8.83 -16.71 -3.50
CA ALA A 209 -7.51 -17.34 -3.39
C ALA A 209 -7.61 -18.83 -2.98
N ASN A 210 -8.46 -19.14 -1.99
CA ASN A 210 -8.67 -20.51 -1.50
C ASN A 210 -9.32 -21.44 -2.55
N GLN A 211 -10.08 -20.91 -3.52
CA GLN A 211 -10.65 -21.70 -4.62
C GLN A 211 -9.59 -22.22 -5.59
N PHE A 212 -8.40 -21.59 -5.64
CA PHE A 212 -7.29 -22.04 -6.48
C PHE A 212 -6.33 -22.98 -5.74
N GLU A 213 -6.42 -23.09 -4.42
CA GLU A 213 -5.59 -23.99 -3.60
C GLU A 213 -6.19 -25.38 -3.38
N THR A 214 -7.48 -25.59 -3.69
CA THR A 214 -8.04 -26.95 -3.72
C THR A 214 -7.59 -27.65 -5.02
N PRO A 215 -6.73 -28.69 -4.96
CA PRO A 215 -6.48 -29.51 -6.14
C PRO A 215 -7.83 -30.12 -6.59
N PRO A 216 -8.07 -30.28 -7.90
CA PRO A 216 -9.25 -30.98 -8.36
C PRO A 216 -9.27 -32.34 -7.66
N SER A 217 -10.35 -32.63 -6.93
CA SER A 217 -10.59 -33.95 -6.37
C SER A 217 -10.54 -34.94 -7.53
N SER A 218 -9.44 -35.67 -7.66
CA SER A 218 -9.38 -36.80 -8.55
C SER A 218 -10.36 -37.82 -8.01
N SER A 219 -11.53 -37.87 -8.63
CA SER A 219 -12.44 -39.00 -8.50
C SER A 219 -11.72 -40.22 -9.07
N ILE A 220 -11.03 -40.96 -8.21
CA ILE A 220 -10.59 -42.31 -8.50
C ILE A 220 -11.88 -43.14 -8.57
N GLU A 221 -12.38 -43.36 -9.78
CA GLU A 221 -13.36 -44.42 -10.01
C GLU A 221 -12.73 -45.75 -9.60
N PRO A 222 -13.39 -46.57 -8.77
CA PRO A 222 -12.90 -47.90 -8.48
C PRO A 222 -13.00 -48.74 -9.76
N GLN A 223 -11.85 -49.10 -10.33
CA GLN A 223 -11.82 -50.15 -11.35
C GLN A 223 -12.29 -51.46 -10.71
N SER A 224 -13.47 -51.93 -11.13
CA SER A 224 -13.97 -53.26 -10.81
C SER A 224 -13.07 -54.33 -11.44
N CYS A 225 -12.66 -55.31 -10.64
CA CYS A 225 -11.99 -56.53 -11.09
C CYS A 225 -12.84 -57.37 -12.05
#